data_AF-A0A4S2AFV3-F1
#
_entry.id   AF-A0A4S2AFV3-F1
#
_cell.length_a   1.000
_cell.length_b   1.000
_cell.length_c   1.000
_cell.angle_alpha   90.00
_cell.angle_beta   90.00
_cell.angle_gamma   90.00
#
_symmetry.space_group_name_H-M   'P 1'
#
loop_
_entity.id
_entity.type
_entity.pdbx_description
1 polymer ?
#
loop_
_entity_poly.entity_id
_entity_poly.type
_entity_poly.pdbx_seq_one_letter_code
_entity_poly.pdbx_strand_id
1 'polypeptide(L)'
;MKVNKHRKKIAAALAVGLALSPVSEDLFAFTASSTPACVSAAKARTKKGWRTIRGGKKRYYKKGKYVTGIQKIRKKYYYFDKKGIMKTGTVYNRTAVYYLDNKGILEAFRKKSVYYYPNGKRMSTTEAQDFKTLQTAKSIAGQVTNSRMTQEQKLKACFDWVISKPYVTRRTFANVKGWPAVYANDHFLLGGGNCFSDAAAFAYFAKALGYKNVYVCVDCDGSGGRGHAWAEINGLAYDPLFAEAKSYSANYAAPYGTYILHPILHIAL
;
A
#
# COMPACT_ATOMS: atom_id res chain seq x y z
N MET A 1 5.35 -49.14 -21.34
CA MET A 1 4.49 -50.31 -20.99
C MET A 1 3.40 -49.82 -20.03
N LYS A 2 2.16 -49.65 -20.50
CA LYS A 2 0.95 -50.48 -20.20
C LYS A 2 0.67 -50.62 -18.67
N VAL A 3 -0.31 -49.89 -18.10
CA VAL A 3 -1.73 -50.27 -17.85
C VAL A 3 -1.84 -51.32 -16.71
N ASN A 4 -2.57 -51.16 -15.58
CA ASN A 4 -4.04 -51.20 -15.39
C ASN A 4 -4.34 -50.97 -13.88
N LYS A 5 -5.20 -50.04 -13.43
CA LYS A 5 -6.67 -50.12 -13.26
C LYS A 5 -7.19 -51.37 -12.52
N HIS A 6 -7.78 -51.16 -11.34
CA HIS A 6 -8.70 -52.11 -10.72
C HIS A 6 -10.07 -51.45 -10.52
N ARG A 7 -11.07 -52.04 -11.19
CA ARG A 7 -12.51 -51.80 -11.01
C ARG A 7 -13.01 -52.80 -9.98
N LYS A 8 -13.99 -52.42 -9.15
CA LYS A 8 -14.97 -53.34 -8.58
C LYS A 8 -16.38 -52.80 -8.86
N LYS A 9 -17.20 -53.62 -9.52
CA LYS A 9 -18.65 -53.51 -9.71
C LYS A 9 -19.24 -54.81 -9.13
N ILE A 10 -20.32 -54.74 -8.34
CA ILE A 10 -21.34 -55.80 -8.12
C ILE A 10 -22.62 -55.03 -7.70
N ALA A 11 -23.67 -54.89 -8.55
CA ALA A 11 -24.89 -55.73 -8.74
C ALA A 11 -25.75 -55.84 -7.44
N ALA A 12 -26.94 -55.23 -7.33
CA ALA A 12 -28.25 -55.44 -7.99
C ALA A 12 -29.12 -56.53 -7.31
N ALA A 13 -30.33 -56.15 -6.85
CA ALA A 13 -31.48 -57.05 -6.67
C ALA A 13 -32.80 -56.26 -6.75
N LEU A 14 -33.68 -56.74 -7.65
CA LEU A 14 -35.08 -56.37 -7.86
C LEU A 14 -35.99 -57.09 -6.86
N ALA A 15 -37.15 -56.51 -6.54
CA ALA A 15 -38.40 -57.28 -6.40
C ALA A 15 -39.62 -56.38 -6.67
N VAL A 16 -40.57 -56.95 -7.40
CA VAL A 16 -41.79 -56.38 -8.00
C VAL A 16 -43.00 -56.71 -7.11
N GLY A 17 -44.02 -55.84 -7.10
CA GLY A 17 -45.36 -56.16 -6.59
C GLY A 17 -46.42 -55.21 -7.15
N LEU A 18 -47.15 -55.67 -8.17
CA LEU A 18 -48.36 -55.05 -8.72
C LEU A 18 -49.58 -55.38 -7.83
N ALA A 19 -50.51 -54.44 -7.68
CA ALA A 19 -51.95 -54.72 -7.52
C ALA A 19 -52.78 -53.53 -8.03
N LEU A 20 -53.91 -53.82 -8.69
CA LEU A 20 -54.76 -52.94 -9.50
C LEU A 20 -56.11 -52.62 -8.81
N SER A 21 -56.57 -51.36 -9.00
CA SER A 21 -57.95 -50.83 -9.22
C SER A 21 -59.05 -50.99 -8.14
N PRO A 22 -60.23 -50.29 -8.21
CA PRO A 22 -60.71 -49.24 -9.14
C PRO A 22 -61.32 -47.93 -8.52
N VAL A 23 -61.46 -46.95 -9.42
CA VAL A 23 -62.36 -45.76 -9.60
C VAL A 23 -63.47 -45.44 -8.57
N SER A 24 -63.60 -44.15 -8.23
CA SER A 24 -64.89 -43.43 -8.21
C SER A 24 -64.67 -41.92 -8.47
N GLU A 25 -65.43 -41.39 -9.42
CA GLU A 25 -65.56 -39.95 -9.71
C GLU A 25 -66.35 -39.25 -8.60
N ASP A 26 -66.01 -38.01 -8.28
CA ASP A 26 -66.96 -37.06 -7.69
C ASP A 26 -66.74 -35.66 -8.28
N LEU A 27 -67.73 -35.25 -9.06
CA LEU A 27 -67.97 -33.88 -9.49
C LEU A 27 -68.37 -33.04 -8.26
N PHE A 28 -67.60 -31.98 -7.96
CA PHE A 28 -68.19 -30.78 -7.35
C PHE A 28 -67.56 -29.53 -7.94
N ALA A 29 -68.39 -28.76 -8.64
CA ALA A 29 -68.10 -27.42 -9.08
C ALA A 29 -68.04 -26.47 -7.88
N PHE A 30 -66.97 -25.68 -7.77
CA PHE A 30 -66.99 -24.47 -6.93
C PHE A 30 -66.16 -23.35 -7.58
N THR A 31 -66.90 -22.41 -8.15
CA THR A 31 -66.63 -20.99 -8.41
C THR A 31 -65.16 -20.52 -8.42
N ALA A 32 -64.75 -20.01 -9.60
CA ALA A 32 -63.61 -19.11 -9.73
C ALA A 32 -63.85 -17.83 -8.91
N SER A 33 -63.00 -17.60 -7.91
CA SER A 33 -62.83 -16.29 -7.28
C SER A 33 -61.41 -15.80 -7.56
N SER A 34 -61.29 -14.98 -8.60
CA SER A 34 -60.05 -14.29 -8.95
C SER A 34 -59.78 -13.19 -7.93
N THR A 35 -59.06 -13.51 -6.86
CA THR A 35 -58.37 -12.48 -6.10
C THR A 35 -57.19 -11.96 -6.92
N PRO A 36 -57.09 -10.65 -7.25
CA PRO A 36 -55.86 -10.12 -7.79
C PRO A 36 -54.83 -10.14 -6.66
N ALA A 37 -53.96 -11.15 -6.67
CA ALA A 37 -52.76 -11.14 -5.86
C ALA A 37 -51.97 -9.88 -6.25
N CYS A 38 -51.92 -8.90 -5.35
CA CYS A 38 -51.05 -7.76 -5.50
C CYS A 38 -49.60 -8.27 -5.50
N VAL A 39 -49.06 -8.49 -6.70
CA VAL A 39 -47.63 -8.69 -6.91
C VAL A 39 -46.96 -7.37 -6.52
N SER A 40 -46.63 -7.24 -5.23
CA SER A 40 -45.69 -6.23 -4.81
C SER A 40 -44.38 -6.54 -5.53
N ALA A 41 -44.07 -5.74 -6.55
CA ALA A 41 -42.80 -5.81 -7.25
C ALA A 41 -41.70 -5.58 -6.20
N ALA A 42 -41.11 -6.66 -5.70
CA ALA A 42 -39.96 -6.60 -4.81
C ALA A 42 -38.88 -5.79 -5.53
N LYS A 43 -38.68 -4.54 -5.11
CA LYS A 43 -37.64 -3.65 -5.63
C LYS A 43 -36.32 -4.42 -5.64
N ALA A 44 -35.87 -4.85 -6.83
CA ALA A 44 -34.63 -5.58 -6.98
C ALA A 44 -33.51 -4.82 -6.25
N ARG A 45 -32.95 -5.43 -5.19
CA ARG A 45 -32.04 -4.74 -4.28
C ARG A 45 -30.77 -4.38 -5.05
N THR A 46 -30.69 -3.14 -5.51
CA THR A 46 -29.60 -2.69 -6.38
C THR A 46 -28.25 -2.86 -5.67
N LYS A 47 -27.26 -3.41 -6.39
CA LYS A 47 -25.91 -3.61 -5.83
C LYS A 47 -25.32 -2.24 -5.47
N LYS A 48 -24.89 -2.07 -4.21
CA LYS A 48 -24.27 -0.85 -3.69
C LYS A 48 -23.05 -1.21 -2.85
N GLY A 49 -22.00 -0.39 -2.92
CA GLY A 49 -20.81 -0.51 -2.08
C GLY A 49 -19.78 -1.52 -2.57
N TRP A 50 -18.86 -1.87 -1.68
CA TRP A 50 -17.80 -2.85 -1.94
C TRP A 50 -18.36 -4.26 -2.07
N ARG A 51 -17.85 -5.02 -3.05
CA ARG A 51 -18.12 -6.45 -3.19
C ARG A 51 -16.86 -7.20 -3.58
N THR A 52 -16.64 -8.31 -2.91
CA THR A 52 -15.64 -9.30 -3.30
C THR A 52 -16.28 -10.26 -4.29
N ILE A 53 -15.62 -10.50 -5.42
CA ILE A 53 -16.02 -11.46 -6.44
C ILE A 53 -15.05 -12.64 -6.47
N ARG A 54 -15.35 -13.65 -7.32
CA ARG A 54 -14.54 -14.87 -7.47
C ARG A 54 -13.04 -14.54 -7.61
N GLY A 55 -12.22 -15.25 -6.84
CA GLY A 55 -10.76 -15.06 -6.80
C GLY A 55 -10.30 -13.87 -5.95
N GLY A 56 -11.08 -13.46 -4.95
CA GLY A 56 -10.70 -12.41 -3.99
C GLY A 56 -10.69 -10.98 -4.55
N LYS A 57 -11.08 -10.80 -5.82
CA LYS A 57 -11.06 -9.49 -6.50
C LYS A 57 -12.14 -8.58 -5.94
N LYS A 58 -11.84 -7.30 -5.78
CA LYS A 58 -12.78 -6.30 -5.25
C LYS A 58 -13.36 -5.42 -6.35
N ARG A 59 -14.66 -5.15 -6.28
CA ARG A 59 -15.39 -4.17 -7.10
C ARG A 59 -16.11 -3.18 -6.18
N TYR A 60 -16.44 -2.01 -6.71
CA TYR A 60 -17.32 -1.06 -6.03
C TYR A 60 -18.52 -0.71 -6.91
N TYR A 61 -19.72 -0.73 -6.33
CA TYR A 61 -20.97 -0.48 -7.03
C TYR A 61 -21.63 0.83 -6.58
N LYS A 62 -22.02 1.67 -7.57
CA LYS A 62 -22.84 2.87 -7.38
C LYS A 62 -24.10 2.72 -8.25
N LYS A 63 -25.28 2.88 -7.65
CA LYS A 63 -26.59 2.77 -8.35
C LYS A 63 -26.71 1.48 -9.20
N GLY A 64 -26.31 0.33 -8.64
CA GLY A 64 -26.41 -0.97 -9.32
C GLY A 64 -25.30 -1.30 -10.32
N LYS A 65 -24.50 -0.32 -10.77
CA LYS A 65 -23.40 -0.51 -11.74
C LYS A 65 -22.04 -0.47 -11.04
N TYR A 66 -21.07 -1.25 -11.51
CA TYR A 66 -19.70 -1.15 -11.01
C TYR A 66 -19.01 0.09 -11.56
N VAL A 67 -18.07 0.64 -10.79
CA VAL A 67 -17.29 1.83 -11.18
C VAL A 67 -15.98 1.45 -11.86
N THR A 68 -15.43 2.36 -12.65
CA THR A 68 -14.13 2.24 -13.32
C THR A 68 -13.31 3.53 -13.11
N GLY A 69 -12.01 3.49 -13.42
CA GLY A 69 -11.12 4.65 -13.29
C GLY A 69 -10.80 5.02 -11.85
N ILE A 70 -10.31 6.26 -11.65
CA ILE A 70 -10.07 6.82 -10.32
C ILE A 70 -11.42 7.12 -9.66
N GLN A 71 -11.62 6.64 -8.44
CA GLN A 71 -12.85 6.84 -7.68
C GLN A 71 -12.54 7.26 -6.26
N LYS A 72 -13.11 8.38 -5.84
CA LYS A 72 -13.17 8.77 -4.43
C LYS A 72 -14.27 7.97 -3.74
N ILE A 73 -13.91 7.20 -2.72
CA ILE A 73 -14.82 6.41 -1.89
C ILE A 73 -14.55 6.79 -0.43
N ARG A 74 -15.52 7.44 0.20
CA ARG A 74 -15.34 8.17 1.48
C ARG A 74 -14.22 9.22 1.33
N LYS A 75 -13.13 9.10 2.11
CA LYS A 75 -12.00 10.03 2.11
C LYS A 75 -10.77 9.52 1.32
N LYS A 76 -10.86 8.35 0.68
CA LYS A 76 -9.74 7.70 -0.02
C LYS A 76 -10.02 7.55 -1.51
N TYR A 77 -8.96 7.54 -2.31
CA TYR A 77 -9.02 7.33 -3.75
C TYR A 77 -8.57 5.93 -4.10
N TYR A 78 -9.21 5.32 -5.09
CA TYR A 78 -8.93 3.97 -5.57
C TYR A 78 -8.93 3.97 -7.09
N TYR A 79 -8.20 3.04 -7.72
CA TYR A 79 -8.23 2.85 -9.16
C TYR A 79 -8.88 1.51 -9.52
N PHE A 80 -9.87 1.56 -10.42
CA PHE A 80 -10.57 0.40 -10.96
C PHE A 80 -10.29 0.25 -12.46
N ASP A 81 -9.96 -0.96 -12.91
CA ASP A 81 -9.76 -1.22 -14.34
C ASP A 81 -11.06 -1.16 -15.15
N LYS A 82 -10.96 -1.37 -16.47
CA LYS A 82 -12.12 -1.38 -17.39
C LYS A 82 -13.16 -2.45 -17.03
N LYS A 83 -12.75 -3.53 -16.33
CA LYS A 83 -13.63 -4.59 -15.83
C LYS A 83 -14.14 -4.31 -14.41
N GLY A 84 -13.92 -3.10 -13.89
CA GLY A 84 -14.34 -2.65 -12.57
C GLY A 84 -13.58 -3.30 -11.41
N ILE A 85 -12.43 -3.92 -11.66
CA ILE A 85 -11.62 -4.57 -10.64
C ILE A 85 -10.67 -3.55 -10.02
N MET A 86 -10.70 -3.43 -8.70
CA MET A 86 -9.77 -2.59 -7.93
C MET A 86 -8.34 -3.09 -8.14
N LYS A 87 -7.41 -2.16 -8.41
CA LYS A 87 -5.98 -2.46 -8.50
C LYS A 87 -5.24 -2.06 -7.23
N THR A 88 -4.06 -2.63 -7.08
CA THR A 88 -3.07 -2.40 -6.01
C THR A 88 -1.68 -2.32 -6.67
N GLY A 89 -0.69 -1.76 -5.98
CA GLY A 89 0.66 -1.62 -6.52
C GLY A 89 0.76 -0.63 -7.70
N THR A 90 1.87 -0.68 -8.42
CA THR A 90 2.10 0.16 -9.60
C THR A 90 1.38 -0.41 -10.82
N VAL A 91 0.49 0.38 -11.41
CA VAL A 91 -0.28 -0.01 -12.60
C VAL A 91 0.15 0.82 -13.80
N TYR A 92 0.61 0.13 -14.84
CA TYR A 92 1.00 0.76 -16.11
C TYR A 92 -0.14 0.66 -17.11
N ASN A 93 -0.62 1.82 -17.56
CA ASN A 93 -1.53 1.93 -18.70
C ASN A 93 -0.85 2.73 -19.81
N ARG A 94 -1.38 2.63 -21.04
CA ARG A 94 -0.85 3.33 -22.23
C ARG A 94 -0.61 4.84 -22.03
N THR A 95 -1.40 5.50 -21.19
CA THR A 95 -1.36 6.97 -21.02
C THR A 95 -0.94 7.43 -19.64
N ALA A 96 -0.87 6.54 -18.65
CA ALA A 96 -0.65 6.91 -17.26
C ALA A 96 -0.09 5.75 -16.44
N VAL A 97 0.66 6.10 -15.40
CA VAL A 97 1.10 5.17 -14.34
C VAL A 97 0.38 5.53 -13.05
N TYR A 98 -0.20 4.55 -12.36
CA TYR A 98 -0.90 4.76 -11.09
C TYR A 98 -0.12 4.08 -9.97
N TYR A 99 0.12 4.79 -8.88
CA TYR A 99 0.84 4.29 -7.72
C TYR A 99 -0.14 4.04 -6.59
N LEU A 100 -0.44 2.77 -6.32
CA LEU A 100 -1.38 2.36 -5.28
C LEU A 100 -0.66 1.57 -4.19
N ASP A 101 -1.06 1.77 -2.94
CA ASP A 101 -0.58 0.96 -1.83
C ASP A 101 -1.14 -0.47 -1.87
N ASN A 102 -0.69 -1.32 -0.94
CA ASN A 102 -1.16 -2.71 -0.83
C ASN A 102 -2.64 -2.83 -0.44
N LYS A 103 -3.26 -1.74 0.04
CA LYS A 103 -4.69 -1.65 0.36
C LYS A 103 -5.52 -1.10 -0.80
N GLY A 104 -4.88 -0.74 -1.92
CA GLY A 104 -5.50 -0.18 -3.13
C GLY A 104 -5.76 1.32 -3.06
N ILE A 105 -5.20 2.01 -2.07
CA ILE A 105 -5.30 3.46 -1.95
C ILE A 105 -4.35 4.08 -2.97
N LEU A 106 -4.91 4.91 -3.85
CA LEU A 106 -4.13 5.67 -4.83
C LEU A 106 -3.37 6.77 -4.10
N GLU A 107 -2.05 6.75 -4.20
CA GLU A 107 -1.15 7.73 -3.59
C GLU A 107 -0.82 8.86 -4.58
N ALA A 108 -0.57 8.51 -5.83
CA ALA A 108 -0.37 9.46 -6.93
C ALA A 108 -0.61 8.78 -8.28
N PHE A 109 -0.70 9.57 -9.34
CA PHE A 109 -0.58 9.07 -10.71
C PHE A 109 0.29 9.99 -11.56
N ARG A 110 0.92 9.42 -12.59
CA ARG A 110 1.82 10.12 -13.51
C ARG A 110 1.28 10.04 -14.92
N LYS A 111 1.27 11.15 -15.64
CA LYS A 111 1.03 11.23 -17.08
C LYS A 111 2.26 11.83 -17.74
N LYS A 112 2.88 11.11 -18.70
CA LYS A 112 4.20 11.45 -19.24
C LYS A 112 5.20 11.66 -18.08
N SER A 113 5.73 12.87 -17.91
CA SER A 113 6.67 13.23 -16.84
C SER A 113 6.05 14.00 -15.67
N VAL A 114 4.73 14.24 -15.70
CA VAL A 114 4.03 15.06 -14.70
C VAL A 114 3.32 14.17 -13.69
N TYR A 115 3.54 14.43 -12.40
CA TYR A 115 2.89 13.74 -11.29
C TYR A 115 1.69 14.54 -10.78
N TYR A 116 0.69 13.82 -10.30
CA TYR A 116 -0.57 14.35 -9.81
C TYR A 116 -0.96 13.65 -8.51
N TYR A 117 -1.51 14.44 -7.60
CA TYR A 117 -2.22 13.93 -6.44
C TYR A 117 -3.50 13.19 -6.87
N PRO A 118 -4.06 12.31 -6.03
CA PRO A 118 -5.25 11.53 -6.37
C PRO A 118 -6.50 12.37 -6.69
N ASN A 119 -6.54 13.61 -6.18
CA ASN A 119 -7.59 14.59 -6.48
C ASN A 119 -7.41 15.29 -7.85
N GLY A 120 -6.33 15.02 -8.58
CA GLY A 120 -6.02 15.61 -9.88
C GLY A 120 -5.16 16.87 -9.82
N LYS A 121 -4.81 17.40 -8.63
CA LYS A 121 -3.88 18.52 -8.49
C LYS A 121 -2.50 18.10 -8.99
N ARG A 122 -1.90 18.92 -9.86
CA ARG A 122 -0.51 18.73 -10.33
C ARG A 122 0.47 18.95 -9.17
N MET A 123 1.43 18.05 -9.02
CA MET A 123 2.57 18.22 -8.11
C MET A 123 3.59 19.20 -8.72
N SER A 124 4.19 20.04 -7.88
CA SER A 124 5.40 20.79 -8.20
C SER A 124 6.58 19.85 -8.43
N THR A 125 7.69 20.37 -8.98
CA THR A 125 8.91 19.59 -9.19
C THR A 125 9.44 19.00 -7.89
N THR A 126 9.41 19.78 -6.79
CA THR A 126 9.84 19.32 -5.46
C THR A 126 8.94 18.23 -4.91
N GLU A 127 7.62 18.40 -4.95
CA GLU A 127 6.67 17.38 -4.47
C GLU A 127 6.79 16.08 -5.29
N ALA A 128 6.99 16.19 -6.60
CA ALA A 128 7.23 15.03 -7.45
C ALA A 128 8.55 14.33 -7.11
N GLN A 129 9.60 15.08 -6.75
CA GLN A 129 10.89 14.53 -6.33
C GLN A 129 10.77 13.83 -4.96
N ASP A 130 10.08 14.43 -4.00
CA ASP A 130 9.76 13.81 -2.70
C ASP A 130 9.02 12.49 -2.91
N PHE A 131 7.95 12.51 -3.71
CA PHE A 131 7.18 11.30 -4.01
C PHE A 131 8.04 10.22 -4.68
N LYS A 132 8.86 10.58 -5.68
CA LYS A 132 9.78 9.63 -6.33
C LYS A 132 10.74 8.98 -5.32
N THR A 133 11.31 9.80 -4.44
CA THR A 133 12.25 9.32 -3.39
C THR A 133 11.55 8.38 -2.42
N LEU A 134 10.32 8.69 -2.01
CA LEU A 134 9.50 7.79 -1.19
C LEU A 134 9.22 6.46 -1.88
N GLN A 135 8.97 6.45 -3.20
CA GLN A 135 8.78 5.20 -3.95
C GLN A 135 10.08 4.38 -4.02
N THR A 136 11.24 5.03 -4.18
CA THR A 136 12.55 4.37 -4.08
C THR A 136 12.75 3.73 -2.71
N ALA A 137 12.48 4.47 -1.64
CA ALA A 137 12.57 3.96 -0.27
C ALA A 137 11.63 2.76 -0.04
N LYS A 138 10.38 2.79 -0.51
CA LYS A 138 9.45 1.64 -0.46
C LYS A 138 10.01 0.42 -1.20
N SER A 139 10.62 0.63 -2.37
CA SER A 139 11.22 -0.45 -3.16
C SER A 139 12.37 -1.11 -2.42
N ILE A 140 13.32 -0.32 -1.90
CA ILE A 140 14.48 -0.83 -1.17
C ILE A 140 14.04 -1.47 0.16
N ALA A 141 13.13 -0.84 0.91
CA ALA A 141 12.56 -1.42 2.12
C ALA A 141 11.91 -2.79 1.85
N GLY A 142 11.25 -2.97 0.71
CA GLY A 142 10.70 -4.25 0.30
C GLY A 142 11.75 -5.32 -0.05
N GLN A 143 12.98 -4.92 -0.40
CA GLN A 143 14.10 -5.83 -0.70
C GLN A 143 14.87 -6.23 0.57
N VAL A 144 15.00 -5.32 1.53
CA VAL A 144 15.77 -5.55 2.77
C VAL A 144 14.90 -6.08 3.92
N THR A 145 13.60 -6.24 3.69
CA THR A 145 12.65 -6.75 4.69
C THR A 145 11.73 -7.82 4.12
N ASN A 146 10.94 -8.47 4.98
CA ASN A 146 9.94 -9.45 4.55
C ASN A 146 8.62 -9.33 5.35
N SER A 147 7.62 -10.11 4.95
CA SER A 147 6.27 -10.06 5.53
C SER A 147 6.17 -10.57 6.97
N ARG A 148 7.16 -11.32 7.47
CA ARG A 148 7.19 -11.85 8.85
C ARG A 148 7.75 -10.86 9.86
N MET A 149 8.45 -9.81 9.39
CA MET A 149 9.04 -8.80 10.27
C MET A 149 7.97 -7.83 10.80
N THR A 150 8.07 -7.48 12.07
CA THR A 150 7.30 -6.37 12.68
C THR A 150 7.71 -5.03 12.08
N GLN A 151 6.94 -3.97 12.35
CA GLN A 151 7.25 -2.64 11.84
C GLN A 151 8.60 -2.10 12.37
N GLU A 152 8.93 -2.44 13.61
CA GLU A 152 10.17 -2.08 14.31
C GLU A 152 11.35 -2.88 13.76
N GLN A 153 11.18 -4.19 13.54
CA GLN A 153 12.21 -5.03 12.91
C GLN A 153 12.53 -4.54 11.49
N LYS A 154 11.51 -4.13 10.73
CA LYS A 154 11.71 -3.51 9.41
C LYS A 154 12.46 -2.19 9.50
N LEU A 155 12.10 -1.37 10.47
CA LEU A 155 12.78 -0.10 10.70
C LEU A 155 14.25 -0.33 11.04
N LYS A 156 14.55 -1.28 11.93
CA LYS A 156 15.93 -1.66 12.25
C LYS A 156 16.70 -2.17 11.03
N ALA A 157 16.11 -3.05 10.23
CA ALA A 157 16.77 -3.54 9.01
C ALA A 157 17.05 -2.43 7.99
N CYS A 158 16.15 -1.45 7.85
CA CYS A 158 16.40 -0.26 7.05
C CYS A 158 17.53 0.61 7.62
N PHE A 159 17.62 0.74 8.95
CA PHE A 159 18.72 1.46 9.61
C PHE A 159 20.07 0.77 9.38
N ASP A 160 20.12 -0.54 9.59
CA ASP A 160 21.30 -1.37 9.36
C ASP A 160 21.76 -1.29 7.89
N TRP A 161 20.80 -1.25 6.96
CA TRP A 161 21.11 -1.06 5.54
C TRP A 161 21.71 0.31 5.25
N VAL A 162 21.25 1.38 5.90
CA VAL A 162 21.82 2.73 5.73
C VAL A 162 23.28 2.76 6.20
N ILE A 163 23.54 2.21 7.39
CA ILE A 163 24.88 2.13 7.99
C ILE A 163 25.82 1.25 7.16
N SER A 164 25.33 0.22 6.48
CA SER A 164 26.17 -0.65 5.65
C SER A 164 26.75 0.01 4.40
N LYS A 165 26.36 1.25 4.08
CA LYS A 165 26.82 1.96 2.88
C LYS A 165 27.99 2.89 3.21
N PRO A 166 28.92 3.09 2.26
CA PRO A 166 30.09 3.93 2.49
C PRO A 166 29.72 5.38 2.76
N TYR A 167 30.47 6.01 3.67
CA TYR A 167 30.38 7.43 3.94
C TYR A 167 31.06 8.24 2.83
N VAL A 168 30.28 9.00 2.06
CA VAL A 168 30.76 9.77 0.89
C VAL A 168 30.13 11.16 0.85
N THR A 169 30.97 12.20 0.97
CA THR A 169 30.54 13.60 0.82
C THR A 169 30.53 14.00 -0.65
N ARG A 170 29.33 14.22 -1.21
CA ARG A 170 29.16 14.63 -2.62
C ARG A 170 28.82 16.10 -2.81
N ARG A 171 28.41 16.77 -1.73
CA ARG A 171 27.88 18.13 -1.76
C ARG A 171 28.04 18.79 -0.41
N THR A 172 28.15 20.11 -0.44
CA THR A 172 28.08 20.97 0.74
C THR A 172 26.63 21.17 1.14
N PHE A 173 26.34 21.10 2.45
CA PHE A 173 24.98 21.30 2.95
C PHE A 173 24.46 22.71 2.67
N ALA A 174 23.22 22.78 2.22
CA ALA A 174 22.47 24.01 2.04
C ALA A 174 20.99 23.73 2.33
N ASN A 175 20.39 24.55 3.19
CA ASN A 175 18.99 24.42 3.57
C ASN A 175 18.07 25.00 2.47
N VAL A 176 17.93 24.24 1.38
CA VAL A 176 17.06 24.61 0.24
C VAL A 176 15.82 23.73 0.19
N LYS A 177 14.74 24.26 -0.40
CA LYS A 177 13.46 23.55 -0.48
C LYS A 177 13.62 22.18 -1.16
N GLY A 178 13.28 21.11 -0.42
CA GLY A 178 13.33 19.74 -0.92
C GLY A 178 14.69 19.06 -0.84
N TRP A 179 15.65 19.64 -0.11
CA TRP A 179 16.97 19.04 0.09
C TRP A 179 16.93 17.60 0.64
N PRO A 180 16.01 17.18 1.55
CA PRO A 180 16.06 15.81 2.07
C PRO A 180 15.91 14.76 0.97
N ALA A 181 15.03 15.02 0.00
CA ALA A 181 14.85 14.12 -1.15
C ALA A 181 16.13 14.00 -1.98
N VAL A 182 16.87 15.09 -2.14
CA VAL A 182 18.12 15.11 -2.91
C VAL A 182 19.19 14.27 -2.18
N TYR A 183 19.38 14.53 -0.89
CA TYR A 183 20.39 13.84 -0.07
C TYR A 183 20.07 12.35 0.13
N ALA A 184 18.81 11.99 0.33
CA ALA A 184 18.39 10.59 0.39
C ALA A 184 18.68 9.85 -0.93
N ASN A 185 18.58 10.52 -2.08
CA ASN A 185 18.91 9.90 -3.37
C ASN A 185 20.41 9.76 -3.60
N ASP A 186 21.27 10.57 -2.96
CA ASP A 186 22.71 10.28 -2.97
C ASP A 186 22.94 8.89 -2.35
N HIS A 187 22.25 8.59 -1.25
CA HIS A 187 22.32 7.27 -0.61
C HIS A 187 21.71 6.16 -1.48
N PHE A 188 20.43 6.32 -1.86
CA PHE A 188 19.67 5.28 -2.55
C PHE A 188 20.18 4.98 -3.97
N LEU A 189 20.60 6.00 -4.71
CA LEU A 189 20.91 5.87 -6.14
C LEU A 189 22.41 5.86 -6.41
N LEU A 190 23.22 6.51 -5.58
CA LEU A 190 24.67 6.61 -5.78
C LEU A 190 25.47 5.74 -4.80
N GLY A 191 24.79 4.97 -3.94
CA GLY A 191 25.40 3.89 -3.16
C GLY A 191 26.13 4.33 -1.89
N GLY A 192 25.61 5.32 -1.17
CA GLY A 192 26.17 5.82 0.10
C GLY A 192 26.08 7.34 0.19
N GLY A 193 26.47 7.96 1.29
CA GLY A 193 26.27 9.39 1.49
C GLY A 193 26.98 9.93 2.72
N ASN A 194 26.77 11.21 3.05
CA ASN A 194 27.23 11.78 4.31
C ASN A 194 26.09 11.77 5.35
N CYS A 195 26.31 12.35 6.54
CA CYS A 195 25.31 12.38 7.62
C CYS A 195 23.93 12.90 7.16
N PHE A 196 23.88 13.93 6.32
CA PHE A 196 22.64 14.46 5.74
C PHE A 196 21.93 13.43 4.84
N SER A 197 22.70 12.71 4.02
CA SER A 197 22.19 11.63 3.18
C SER A 197 21.70 10.44 4.00
N ASP A 198 22.46 10.02 5.02
CA ASP A 198 22.09 8.89 5.87
C ASP A 198 20.82 9.18 6.66
N ALA A 199 20.76 10.36 7.30
CA ALA A 199 19.60 10.85 8.03
C ALA A 199 18.36 10.93 7.12
N ALA A 200 18.49 11.55 5.95
CA ALA A 200 17.38 11.68 5.02
C ALA A 200 16.93 10.32 4.48
N ALA A 201 17.86 9.44 4.09
CA ALA A 201 17.56 8.10 3.60
C ALA A 201 16.80 7.28 4.65
N PHE A 202 17.27 7.30 5.90
CA PHE A 202 16.63 6.59 6.98
C PHE A 202 15.23 7.16 7.31
N ALA A 203 15.08 8.48 7.31
CA ALA A 203 13.78 9.11 7.49
C ALA A 203 12.79 8.73 6.36
N TYR A 204 13.22 8.66 5.09
CA TYR A 204 12.35 8.15 4.01
C TYR A 204 11.98 6.68 4.20
N PHE A 205 12.87 5.84 4.74
CA PHE A 205 12.51 4.47 5.11
C PHE A 205 11.42 4.42 6.17
N ALA A 206 11.53 5.23 7.23
CA ALA A 206 10.49 5.32 8.25
C ALA A 206 9.14 5.74 7.65
N LYS A 207 9.13 6.78 6.81
CA LYS A 207 7.92 7.22 6.10
C LYS A 207 7.36 6.11 5.19
N ALA A 208 8.22 5.39 4.48
CA ALA A 208 7.84 4.27 3.62
C ALA A 208 7.23 3.09 4.41
N LEU A 209 7.73 2.82 5.61
CA LEU A 209 7.21 1.81 6.53
C LEU A 209 5.94 2.24 7.25
N GLY A 210 5.50 3.49 7.07
CA GLY A 210 4.20 3.99 7.51
C GLY A 210 4.21 4.80 8.80
N TYR A 211 5.38 5.10 9.36
CA TYR A 211 5.53 6.04 10.49
C TYR A 211 5.00 7.43 10.10
N LYS A 212 4.48 8.18 11.07
CA LYS A 212 3.75 9.45 10.84
C LYS A 212 4.54 10.68 11.28
N ASN A 213 5.19 10.58 12.43
CA ASN A 213 6.01 11.66 12.96
C ASN A 213 7.44 11.31 12.59
N VAL A 214 7.86 11.78 11.41
CA VAL A 214 9.16 11.48 10.80
C VAL A 214 9.79 12.78 10.37
N TYR A 215 11.00 13.03 10.84
CA TYR A 215 11.71 14.26 10.57
C TYR A 215 13.17 14.00 10.23
N VAL A 216 13.75 14.89 9.44
CA VAL A 216 15.18 15.03 9.28
C VAL A 216 15.62 16.23 10.12
N CYS A 217 16.51 15.97 11.07
CA CYS A 217 17.01 16.93 12.04
C CYS A 217 18.43 17.35 11.66
N VAL A 218 18.75 18.63 11.88
CA VAL A 218 20.09 19.19 11.63
C VAL A 218 20.46 20.14 12.76
N ASP A 219 21.70 20.11 13.22
CA ASP A 219 22.24 20.97 14.29
C ASP A 219 22.80 22.33 13.80
N CYS A 220 22.52 22.72 12.55
CA CYS A 220 22.92 23.99 11.95
C CYS A 220 21.79 24.58 11.09
N ASP A 221 21.82 25.88 10.84
CA ASP A 221 20.84 26.60 10.01
C ASP A 221 21.08 26.47 8.49
N GLY A 222 22.22 25.88 8.11
CA GLY A 222 22.65 25.72 6.72
C GLY A 222 23.50 26.88 6.17
N SER A 223 23.90 27.85 6.99
CA SER A 223 24.68 29.03 6.57
C SER A 223 26.19 28.76 6.37
N GLY A 224 26.72 27.63 6.86
CA GLY A 224 28.16 27.32 6.79
C GLY A 224 28.51 25.99 6.10
N GLY A 225 27.53 25.25 5.58
CA GLY A 225 27.75 23.93 4.98
C GLY A 225 28.30 22.85 5.92
N ARG A 226 28.51 23.19 7.20
CA ARG A 226 29.00 22.35 8.28
C ARG A 226 27.86 22.14 9.27
N GLY A 227 27.67 20.91 9.66
CA GLY A 227 26.61 20.48 10.57
C GLY A 227 26.51 18.97 10.52
N HIS A 228 25.71 18.45 11.43
CA HIS A 228 25.39 17.06 11.56
C HIS A 228 23.88 16.85 11.45
N ALA A 229 23.50 15.69 10.93
CA ALA A 229 22.11 15.37 10.69
C ALA A 229 21.77 13.97 11.17
N TRP A 230 20.56 13.82 11.67
CA TRP A 230 19.97 12.56 12.12
C TRP A 230 18.49 12.53 11.76
N ALA A 231 17.87 11.36 11.87
CA ALA A 231 16.42 11.25 11.74
C ALA A 231 15.76 11.26 13.12
N GLU A 232 14.57 11.84 13.22
CA GLU A 232 13.70 11.67 14.37
C GLU A 232 12.43 10.92 13.97
N ILE A 233 12.08 9.89 14.75
CA ILE A 233 10.86 9.12 14.52
C ILE A 233 10.13 8.99 15.85
N ASN A 234 8.90 9.49 15.91
CA ASN A 234 8.06 9.48 17.12
C ASN A 234 8.79 10.03 18.38
N GLY A 235 9.63 11.07 18.22
CA GLY A 235 10.34 11.71 19.33
C GLY A 235 11.63 11.00 19.79
N LEU A 236 12.08 9.97 19.07
CA LEU A 236 13.36 9.31 19.30
C LEU A 236 14.35 9.65 18.19
N ALA A 237 15.61 9.89 18.56
CA ALA A 237 16.70 10.17 17.64
C ALA A 237 17.29 8.86 17.06
N TYR A 238 17.58 8.88 15.77
CA TYR A 238 18.22 7.81 15.03
C TYR A 238 19.33 8.42 14.18
N ASP A 239 20.56 8.14 14.57
CA ASP A 239 21.75 8.73 13.97
C ASP A 239 22.63 7.63 13.38
N PRO A 240 22.53 7.38 12.05
CA PRO A 240 23.32 6.34 11.41
C PRO A 240 24.83 6.56 11.55
N LEU A 241 25.31 7.80 11.42
CA LEU A 241 26.75 8.09 11.50
C LEU A 241 27.28 7.87 12.91
N PHE A 242 26.59 8.35 13.95
CA PHE A 242 27.06 8.10 15.33
C PHE A 242 26.84 6.65 15.75
N ALA A 243 25.83 5.96 15.21
CA ALA A 243 25.66 4.53 15.44
C ALA A 243 26.83 3.72 14.86
N GLU A 244 27.30 4.09 13.67
CA GLU A 244 28.48 3.49 13.03
C GLU A 244 29.78 3.85 13.74
N ALA A 245 30.02 5.14 13.98
CA ALA A 245 31.31 5.66 14.41
C ALA A 245 31.51 5.68 15.94
N LYS A 246 30.42 5.57 16.72
CA LYS A 246 30.47 5.66 18.18
C LYS A 246 29.82 4.45 18.83
N SER A 247 28.50 4.45 18.94
CA SER A 247 27.76 3.39 19.64
C SER A 247 26.41 3.19 19.01
N TYR A 248 26.20 1.99 18.46
CA TYR A 248 24.94 1.62 17.83
C TYR A 248 23.75 1.81 18.79
N SER A 249 23.83 1.26 20.00
CA SER A 249 22.72 1.29 20.96
C SER A 249 22.44 2.68 21.53
N ALA A 250 23.44 3.56 21.60
CA ALA A 250 23.27 4.93 22.08
C ALA A 250 22.66 5.86 21.02
N ASN A 251 22.62 5.43 19.75
CA ASN A 251 22.24 6.27 18.61
C ASN A 251 21.13 5.65 17.74
N TYR A 252 20.63 4.46 18.11
CA TYR A 252 19.43 3.85 17.54
C TYR A 252 18.27 3.98 18.52
N ALA A 253 17.22 4.69 18.12
CA ALA A 253 16.03 4.95 18.95
C ALA A 253 16.38 5.63 20.30
N ALA A 254 17.33 6.57 20.26
CA ALA A 254 17.85 7.26 21.44
C ALA A 254 16.85 8.32 21.95
N PRO A 255 16.46 8.29 23.23
CA PRO A 255 15.69 9.36 23.84
C PRO A 255 16.50 10.68 23.88
N TYR A 256 15.86 11.83 23.70
CA TYR A 256 16.52 13.13 23.82
C TYR A 256 17.02 13.48 25.23
N GLY A 257 16.61 12.73 26.26
CA GLY A 257 17.23 12.83 27.58
C GLY A 257 18.65 12.25 27.65
N THR A 258 19.03 11.44 26.66
CA THR A 258 20.35 10.79 26.57
C THR A 258 21.10 11.12 25.28
N TYR A 259 20.37 11.47 24.21
CA TYR A 259 20.96 11.86 22.94
C TYR A 259 21.55 13.27 23.04
N ILE A 260 22.76 13.46 22.49
CA ILE A 260 23.61 14.60 22.83
C ILE A 260 23.33 15.87 22.00
N LEU A 261 22.47 15.79 20.97
CA LEU A 261 22.19 16.89 20.05
C LEU A 261 20.71 17.27 20.04
N HIS A 262 20.44 18.53 19.69
CA HIS A 262 19.09 19.07 19.50
C HIS A 262 18.98 19.75 18.13
N PRO A 263 17.81 19.63 17.45
CA PRO A 263 17.66 20.17 16.11
C PRO A 263 17.58 21.70 16.11
N ILE A 264 18.39 22.33 15.26
CA ILE A 264 18.16 23.71 14.80
C ILE A 264 17.16 23.70 13.63
N LEU A 265 17.33 22.77 12.69
CA LEU A 265 16.35 22.51 11.65
C LEU A 265 15.63 21.20 11.94
N HIS A 266 14.30 21.24 11.83
CA HIS A 266 13.42 20.10 12.10
C HIS A 266 12.46 19.92 10.92
N ILE A 267 12.87 19.13 9.93
CA ILE A 267 12.21 19.05 8.62
C ILE A 267 11.26 17.85 8.58
N ALA A 268 9.95 18.10 8.59
CA ALA A 268 8.95 17.05 8.48
C ALA A 268 8.94 16.41 7.08
N LEU A 269 8.82 15.07 7.02
CA LEU A 269 8.64 14.32 5.78
C LEU A 269 7.18 13.89 5.58
#